data_AF-H1ZZ29-F1
#
_entry.id   AF-H1ZZ29-F1
#
_cell.length_a   1.000
_cell.length_b   1.000
_cell.length_c   1.000
_cell.angle_alpha   90.00
_cell.angle_beta   90.00
_cell.angle_gamma   90.00
#
_symmetry.space_group_name_H-M   'P 1'
#
loop_
_entity.id
_entity.type
_entity.pdbx_description
1 polymer ?
#
loop_
_entity_poly.entity_id
_entity_poly.type
_entity_poly.pdbx_seq_one_letter_code
_entity_poly.pdbx_strand_id
1 'polypeptide(L)'
;MKKWLPAFLFLSLSGCNDALAANQSTMFYSFNDNIYRPQLSVKVTDIVQFIVDINSASSTATLSYVACNGFTWTHGLYWSEYFAWLVVPKHVSYNGYNIYLELQSKGSFSLDAEDNDNYYLTKGFAWDEVNSSGRTCFNIGEKRSLAWSFGGVTLNARLPVDLPKGDYTFPVKFLRGIQRNNYDYIGGRYKIPSSLMKTFPFNGTLNFSIKNTGGCRPSAQSLEINHGDLSINSANNHYAAQTLSVSCDVPTNIRFFLLSNTTPAYSHGQQFSVGLGHGWDSIVSINGVDTGETTMRWYRAGTQNLTIGSRLYGESSKIQPGVLSGSATLLMILP
;
A
#
# COMPACT_ATOMS: atom_id res chain seq x y z
N MET A 1 56.92 -12.31 -6.57
CA MET A 1 56.42 -11.74 -7.84
C MET A 1 54.90 -11.71 -7.78
N LYS A 2 54.31 -10.52 -7.55
CA LYS A 2 52.84 -10.30 -7.49
C LYS A 2 52.31 -10.18 -8.93
N LYS A 3 51.30 -10.96 -9.31
CA LYS A 3 50.53 -10.76 -10.54
C LYS A 3 49.19 -10.11 -10.20
N TRP A 4 48.98 -8.93 -10.77
CA TRP A 4 47.78 -8.11 -10.67
C TRP A 4 46.59 -8.76 -11.41
N LEU A 5 45.43 -8.73 -10.77
CA LEU A 5 44.12 -8.88 -11.42
C LEU A 5 43.69 -7.50 -11.97
N PRO A 6 43.15 -7.38 -13.19
CA PRO A 6 42.52 -6.15 -13.62
C PRO A 6 41.14 -6.05 -12.97
N ALA A 7 40.96 -5.02 -12.14
CA ALA A 7 39.66 -4.60 -11.64
C ALA A 7 38.83 -4.03 -12.80
N PHE A 8 37.64 -4.60 -13.03
CA PHE A 8 36.60 -3.99 -13.84
C PHE A 8 36.15 -2.69 -13.15
N LEU A 9 36.58 -1.55 -13.66
CA LEU A 9 36.04 -0.25 -13.29
C LEU A 9 34.64 -0.13 -13.91
N PHE A 10 33.60 -0.28 -13.08
CA PHE A 10 32.30 0.32 -13.35
C PHE A 10 32.43 1.84 -13.18
N LEU A 11 32.59 2.56 -14.28
CA LEU A 11 32.43 4.01 -14.29
C LEU A 11 30.94 4.34 -14.22
N SER A 12 30.45 4.59 -13.01
CA SER A 12 29.22 5.30 -12.76
C SER A 12 29.37 6.76 -13.19
N LEU A 13 28.98 7.08 -14.41
CA LEU A 13 28.81 8.47 -14.85
C LEU A 13 27.44 8.95 -14.38
N SER A 14 27.42 9.49 -13.16
CA SER A 14 26.41 10.47 -12.74
C SER A 14 26.70 11.79 -13.47
N GLY A 15 26.05 11.99 -14.61
CA GLY A 15 26.11 13.23 -15.37
C GLY A 15 24.91 13.30 -16.30
N CYS A 16 24.06 14.31 -16.11
CA CYS A 16 22.90 14.63 -16.93
C CYS A 16 23.30 15.07 -18.35
N ASN A 17 23.85 14.15 -19.13
CA ASN A 17 24.02 14.28 -20.57
C ASN A 17 23.71 12.91 -21.16
N ASP A 18 22.49 12.75 -21.67
CA ASP A 18 22.10 11.64 -22.55
C ASP A 18 22.92 11.75 -23.86
N ALA A 19 24.21 11.43 -23.79
CA ALA A 19 25.05 11.27 -24.97
C ALA A 19 24.64 9.95 -25.64
N LEU A 20 23.54 9.99 -26.38
CA LEU A 20 23.18 8.93 -27.33
C LEU A 20 24.39 8.69 -28.22
N ALA A 21 24.75 7.43 -28.46
CA ALA A 21 25.79 7.10 -29.42
C ALA A 21 25.43 7.71 -30.79
N ALA A 22 26.45 8.09 -31.58
CA ALA A 22 26.22 8.44 -32.98
C ALA A 22 25.52 7.24 -33.67
N ASN A 23 24.53 7.53 -34.53
CA ASN A 23 23.75 6.55 -35.30
C ASN A 23 22.77 5.67 -34.49
N GLN A 24 22.15 6.24 -33.45
CA GLN A 24 21.04 5.61 -32.72
C GLN A 24 19.72 6.36 -32.90
N SER A 25 18.61 5.62 -32.96
CA SER A 25 17.25 6.15 -32.80
C SER A 25 16.51 5.43 -31.68
N THR A 26 15.90 6.17 -30.77
CA THR A 26 15.03 5.65 -29.71
C THR A 26 13.64 6.23 -29.86
N MET A 27 12.64 5.36 -29.72
CA MET A 27 11.23 5.68 -29.87
C MET A 27 10.42 5.00 -28.79
N PHE A 28 9.35 5.65 -28.34
CA PHE A 28 8.43 5.07 -27.37
C PHE A 28 6.99 5.19 -27.84
N TYR A 29 6.34 4.04 -27.97
CA TYR A 29 4.93 3.92 -28.35
C TYR A 29 4.11 3.70 -27.09
N SER A 30 3.34 4.70 -26.68
CA SER A 30 2.43 4.62 -25.53
C SER A 30 1.04 4.12 -25.95
N PHE A 31 0.41 3.33 -25.09
CA PHE A 31 -0.98 2.92 -25.24
C PHE A 31 -1.91 3.81 -24.43
N ASN A 32 -3.18 3.86 -24.82
CA ASN A 32 -4.24 4.58 -24.13
C ASN A 32 -5.37 3.60 -23.81
N ASP A 33 -5.14 2.76 -22.79
CA ASP A 33 -6.08 1.72 -22.40
C ASP A 33 -7.06 2.24 -21.37
N ASN A 34 -8.28 1.72 -21.42
CA ASN A 34 -9.28 1.94 -20.39
C ASN A 34 -9.77 0.58 -19.90
N ILE A 35 -9.27 0.17 -18.72
CA ILE A 35 -9.50 -1.15 -18.14
C ILE A 35 -10.55 -1.00 -17.03
N TYR A 36 -11.55 -1.88 -17.02
CA TYR A 36 -12.55 -1.95 -15.96
C TYR A 36 -12.40 -3.25 -15.17
N ARG A 37 -12.35 -3.15 -13.85
CA ARG A 37 -12.39 -4.30 -12.95
C ARG A 37 -13.79 -4.46 -12.36
N PRO A 38 -14.28 -5.69 -12.20
CA PRO A 38 -15.56 -5.94 -11.54
C PRO A 38 -15.59 -5.29 -10.15
N GLN A 39 -16.77 -4.82 -9.75
CA GLN A 39 -16.95 -4.25 -8.42
C GLN A 39 -16.82 -5.34 -7.35
N LEU A 40 -16.02 -5.08 -6.32
CA LEU A 40 -15.84 -5.97 -5.18
C LEU A 40 -16.55 -5.43 -3.94
N SER A 41 -17.24 -6.29 -3.18
CA SER A 41 -17.77 -5.91 -1.85
C SER A 41 -16.70 -6.15 -0.80
N VAL A 42 -16.29 -5.09 -0.11
CA VAL A 42 -15.13 -5.10 0.80
C VAL A 42 -15.43 -4.32 2.07
N LYS A 43 -14.67 -4.58 3.11
CA LYS A 43 -14.47 -3.67 4.24
C LYS A 43 -13.20 -2.88 3.98
N VAL A 44 -13.16 -1.66 4.46
CA VAL A 44 -11.98 -0.79 4.60
C VAL A 44 -10.72 -1.41 5.20
N THR A 45 -10.84 -2.44 6.03
CA THR A 45 -9.70 -3.18 6.57
C THR A 45 -9.16 -4.23 5.61
N ASP A 46 -9.91 -4.56 4.56
CA ASP A 46 -9.52 -5.57 3.58
C ASP A 46 -8.47 -4.98 2.64
N ILE A 47 -7.53 -5.82 2.25
CA ILE A 47 -6.56 -5.50 1.20
C ILE A 47 -7.17 -5.92 -0.13
N VAL A 48 -7.39 -4.96 -1.01
CA VAL A 48 -8.05 -5.25 -2.29
C VAL A 48 -7.02 -5.47 -3.37
N GLN A 49 -7.00 -6.66 -3.95
CA GLN A 49 -6.04 -7.03 -4.97
C GLN A 49 -6.61 -6.85 -6.38
N PHE A 50 -5.85 -6.23 -7.27
CA PHE A 50 -6.21 -6.14 -8.69
C PHE A 50 -4.97 -6.21 -9.59
N ILE A 51 -5.16 -6.65 -10.83
CA ILE A 51 -4.08 -6.77 -11.81
C ILE A 51 -4.16 -5.57 -12.77
N VAL A 52 -3.01 -5.02 -13.16
CA VAL A 52 -2.85 -4.11 -14.30
C VAL A 52 -2.32 -4.94 -15.46
N ASP A 53 -3.23 -5.38 -16.34
CA ASP A 53 -2.88 -6.28 -17.45
C ASP A 53 -2.36 -5.51 -18.66
N ILE A 54 -1.35 -6.08 -19.31
CA ILE A 54 -0.79 -5.62 -20.59
C ILE A 54 -1.21 -6.63 -21.65
N ASN A 55 -2.53 -6.72 -21.88
CA ASN A 55 -3.04 -7.43 -23.04
C ASN A 55 -3.04 -6.47 -24.23
N SER A 56 -2.27 -6.81 -25.25
CA SER A 56 -2.08 -5.98 -26.43
C SER A 56 -2.72 -6.59 -27.68
N ALA A 57 -3.64 -7.55 -27.55
CA ALA A 57 -4.23 -8.22 -28.70
C ALA A 57 -4.83 -7.14 -29.64
N SER A 58 -4.09 -6.80 -30.70
CA SER A 58 -4.37 -5.70 -31.64
C SER A 58 -4.61 -4.30 -31.04
N SER A 59 -3.86 -3.89 -30.01
CA SER A 59 -3.97 -2.52 -29.49
C SER A 59 -3.19 -1.50 -30.32
N THR A 60 -3.80 -0.34 -30.61
CA THR A 60 -3.15 0.76 -31.30
C THR A 60 -2.33 1.60 -30.31
N ALA A 61 -1.02 1.63 -30.49
CA ALA A 61 -0.10 2.50 -29.76
C ALA A 61 0.17 3.78 -30.56
N THR A 62 0.40 4.89 -29.85
CA THR A 62 0.78 6.17 -30.45
C THR A 62 2.21 6.50 -30.05
N LEU A 63 3.04 6.90 -31.00
CA LEU A 63 4.41 7.35 -30.74
C LEU A 63 4.37 8.66 -29.94
N SER A 64 4.87 8.63 -28.71
CA SER A 64 4.82 9.78 -27.79
C SER A 64 6.20 10.35 -27.47
N TYR A 65 7.27 9.64 -27.78
CA TYR A 65 8.64 10.13 -27.61
C TYR A 65 9.55 9.59 -28.71
N VAL A 66 10.48 10.45 -29.13
CA VAL A 66 11.46 10.18 -30.18
C VAL A 66 12.75 10.91 -29.84
N ALA A 67 13.87 10.20 -29.94
CA ALA A 67 15.21 10.77 -29.88
C ALA A 67 16.07 10.08 -30.96
N CYS A 68 16.32 10.80 -32.06
CA CYS A 68 17.02 10.25 -33.21
C CYS A 68 18.29 11.05 -33.46
N ASN A 69 19.42 10.49 -33.03
CA ASN A 69 20.72 11.13 -33.13
C ASN A 69 21.29 10.97 -34.55
N GLY A 70 20.63 11.60 -35.53
CA GLY A 70 20.97 11.52 -36.96
C GLY A 70 20.52 10.24 -37.68
N PHE A 71 20.22 9.16 -36.95
CA PHE A 71 19.75 7.91 -37.54
C PHE A 71 18.25 7.93 -37.82
N THR A 72 17.87 8.42 -39.00
CA THR A 72 16.46 8.53 -39.40
C THR A 72 16.06 7.58 -40.52
N TRP A 73 17.03 7.13 -41.32
CA TRP A 73 16.85 6.22 -42.43
C TRP A 73 18.12 5.39 -42.66
N THR A 74 17.97 4.17 -43.17
CA THR A 74 19.09 3.33 -43.61
C THR A 74 18.74 2.58 -44.90
N HIS A 75 19.73 2.48 -45.79
CA HIS A 75 19.66 1.67 -47.02
C HIS A 75 20.21 0.25 -46.84
N GLY A 76 20.75 -0.07 -45.65
CA GLY A 76 21.36 -1.36 -45.32
C GLY A 76 20.69 -2.06 -44.15
N LEU A 77 21.39 -3.03 -43.58
CA LEU A 77 20.96 -3.69 -42.34
C LEU A 77 21.01 -2.73 -41.16
N TYR A 78 20.11 -2.93 -40.21
CA TYR A 78 20.16 -2.30 -38.90
C TYR A 78 19.62 -3.25 -37.83
N TRP A 79 19.99 -3.00 -36.58
CA TRP A 79 19.64 -3.85 -35.45
C TRP A 79 18.65 -3.13 -34.54
N SER A 80 17.63 -3.85 -34.08
CA SER A 80 16.62 -3.33 -33.18
C SER A 80 16.69 -3.98 -31.80
N GLU A 81 16.33 -3.20 -30.79
CA GLU A 81 16.16 -3.64 -29.41
C GLU A 81 14.80 -3.13 -28.90
N TYR A 82 14.10 -3.95 -28.11
CA TYR A 82 12.76 -3.63 -27.65
C TYR A 82 12.59 -3.86 -26.14
N PHE A 83 11.97 -2.87 -25.48
CA PHE A 83 11.54 -2.96 -24.08
C PHE A 83 10.06 -2.67 -23.95
N ALA A 84 9.35 -3.49 -23.17
CA ALA A 84 8.06 -3.15 -22.63
C ALA A 84 8.24 -2.34 -21.34
N TRP A 85 7.47 -1.27 -21.20
CA TRP A 85 7.43 -0.43 -20.00
C TRP A 85 6.04 -0.41 -19.40
N LEU A 86 6.00 -0.44 -18.08
CA LEU A 86 4.82 -0.21 -17.28
C LEU A 86 5.21 0.68 -16.10
N VAL A 87 4.55 1.82 -15.94
CA VAL A 87 4.71 2.70 -14.79
C VAL A 87 3.36 2.78 -14.09
N VAL A 88 3.32 2.33 -12.84
CA VAL A 88 2.11 2.28 -12.01
C VAL A 88 2.31 3.13 -10.75
N PRO A 89 1.28 3.85 -10.28
CA PRO A 89 1.42 4.72 -9.14
C PRO A 89 1.43 3.94 -7.81
N LYS A 90 2.06 4.53 -6.80
CA LYS A 90 2.09 4.07 -5.40
C LYS A 90 0.87 4.54 -4.60
N HIS A 91 0.14 5.52 -5.12
CA HIS A 91 -1.07 6.02 -4.47
C HIS A 91 -2.04 6.64 -5.50
N VAL A 92 -3.32 6.69 -5.14
CA VAL A 92 -4.37 7.35 -5.91
C VAL A 92 -5.16 8.25 -4.99
N SER A 93 -5.19 9.54 -5.31
CA SER A 93 -6.06 10.51 -4.65
C SER A 93 -7.37 10.67 -5.41
N TYR A 94 -8.50 10.41 -4.76
CA TYR A 94 -9.83 10.51 -5.34
C TYR A 94 -10.84 11.01 -4.31
N ASN A 95 -11.56 12.09 -4.63
CA ASN A 95 -12.56 12.70 -3.76
C ASN A 95 -12.06 13.00 -2.33
N GLY A 96 -10.79 13.45 -2.20
CA GLY A 96 -10.17 13.77 -0.92
C GLY A 96 -9.61 12.58 -0.14
N TYR A 97 -9.83 11.35 -0.61
CA TYR A 97 -9.26 10.13 -0.03
C TYR A 97 -8.00 9.72 -0.77
N ASN A 98 -6.98 9.27 -0.03
CA ASN A 98 -5.76 8.71 -0.62
C ASN A 98 -5.73 7.19 -0.41
N ILE A 99 -5.62 6.44 -1.51
CA ILE A 99 -5.48 4.99 -1.50
C ILE A 99 -4.04 4.65 -1.78
N TYR A 100 -3.43 3.85 -0.91
CA TYR A 100 -2.07 3.37 -1.11
C TYR A 100 -2.08 2.07 -1.92
N LEU A 101 -1.16 1.98 -2.88
CA LEU A 101 -0.99 0.86 -3.79
C LEU A 101 0.38 0.22 -3.57
N GLU A 102 0.37 -1.06 -3.19
CA GLU A 102 1.58 -1.85 -2.97
C GLU A 102 1.77 -2.84 -4.11
N LEU A 103 2.98 -2.92 -4.66
CA LEU A 103 3.32 -3.89 -5.69
C LEU A 103 3.44 -5.29 -5.07
N GLN A 104 2.45 -6.15 -5.30
CA GLN A 104 2.41 -7.51 -4.78
C GLN A 104 3.16 -8.49 -5.67
N SER A 105 3.03 -8.34 -6.99
CA SER A 105 3.74 -9.17 -7.96
C SER A 105 4.07 -8.38 -9.21
N LYS A 106 5.33 -8.48 -9.63
CA LYS A 106 5.82 -7.90 -10.89
C LYS A 106 5.61 -8.82 -12.10
N GLY A 107 5.06 -10.03 -11.89
CA GLY A 107 4.94 -11.03 -12.95
C GLY A 107 6.27 -11.25 -13.68
N SER A 108 6.27 -11.09 -15.01
CA SER A 108 7.48 -11.23 -15.83
C SER A 108 8.31 -9.95 -15.99
N PHE A 109 7.89 -8.85 -15.37
CA PHE A 109 8.62 -7.58 -15.39
C PHE A 109 9.77 -7.57 -14.38
N SER A 110 10.73 -6.70 -14.64
CA SER A 110 11.76 -6.30 -13.68
C SER A 110 11.41 -4.92 -13.13
N LEU A 111 11.57 -4.75 -11.82
CA LEU A 111 11.51 -3.43 -11.19
C LEU A 111 12.80 -2.69 -11.55
N ASP A 112 12.68 -1.64 -12.34
CA ASP A 112 13.81 -0.83 -12.81
C ASP A 112 14.24 0.19 -11.76
N ALA A 113 13.24 0.91 -11.24
CA ALA A 113 13.39 1.95 -10.25
C ALA A 113 12.06 2.14 -9.50
N GLU A 114 12.13 2.88 -8.42
CA GLU A 114 10.96 3.39 -7.73
C GLU A 114 11.25 4.79 -7.20
N ASP A 115 10.22 5.64 -7.15
CA ASP A 115 10.27 6.91 -6.45
C ASP A 115 9.12 6.99 -5.42
N ASN A 116 8.81 8.19 -4.92
CA ASN A 116 7.72 8.37 -3.96
C ASN A 116 6.34 8.14 -4.57
N ASP A 117 6.21 8.27 -5.90
CA ASP A 117 4.94 8.35 -6.59
C ASP A 117 4.64 7.09 -7.41
N ASN A 118 5.67 6.40 -7.92
CA ASN A 118 5.53 5.36 -8.95
C ASN A 118 6.52 4.19 -8.78
N TYR A 119 6.11 3.03 -9.28
CA TYR A 119 6.97 1.91 -9.62
C TYR A 119 7.25 1.92 -11.13
N TYR A 120 8.52 1.79 -11.50
CA TYR A 120 8.96 1.74 -12.90
C TYR A 120 9.33 0.30 -13.25
N LEU A 121 8.55 -0.32 -14.12
CA LEU A 121 8.70 -1.72 -14.49
C LEU A 121 9.07 -1.84 -15.96
N THR A 122 10.06 -2.69 -16.25
CA THR A 122 10.55 -2.91 -17.61
C THR A 122 10.74 -4.39 -17.91
N LYS A 123 10.60 -4.74 -19.18
CA LYS A 123 10.93 -6.07 -19.71
C LYS A 123 11.51 -5.90 -21.10
N GLY A 124 12.82 -6.08 -21.23
CA GLY A 124 13.42 -6.25 -22.55
C GLY A 124 13.08 -7.63 -23.09
N PHE A 125 12.71 -7.70 -24.37
CA PHE A 125 12.17 -8.93 -24.97
C PHE A 125 12.72 -9.27 -26.35
N ALA A 126 13.48 -8.37 -26.96
CA ALA A 126 14.16 -8.61 -28.22
C ALA A 126 15.41 -7.73 -28.31
N TRP A 127 16.51 -8.30 -28.81
CA TRP A 127 17.84 -7.70 -28.84
C TRP A 127 18.52 -8.11 -30.14
N ASP A 128 19.27 -7.19 -30.74
CA ASP A 128 20.01 -7.44 -31.99
C ASP A 128 19.13 -8.00 -33.12
N GLU A 129 17.85 -7.62 -33.13
CA GLU A 129 16.91 -8.02 -34.18
C GLU A 129 17.32 -7.37 -35.50
N VAL A 130 17.74 -8.19 -36.47
CA VAL A 130 18.16 -7.70 -37.78
C VAL A 130 16.95 -7.25 -38.60
N ASN A 131 17.05 -6.06 -39.16
CA ASN A 131 16.05 -5.48 -40.04
C ASN A 131 16.71 -5.07 -41.36
N SER A 132 15.91 -5.04 -42.43
CA SER A 132 16.31 -4.53 -43.74
C SER A 132 16.01 -3.02 -43.86
N SER A 133 16.61 -2.38 -44.87
CA SER A 133 16.51 -0.94 -45.16
C SER A 133 15.15 -0.32 -44.84
N GLY A 134 15.15 0.88 -44.24
CA GLY A 134 13.92 1.63 -44.00
C GLY A 134 14.08 2.81 -43.06
N ARG A 135 12.94 3.40 -42.71
CA ARG A 135 12.84 4.51 -41.76
C ARG A 135 13.10 3.98 -40.35
N THR A 136 14.11 4.53 -39.68
CA THR A 136 14.51 4.16 -38.32
C THR A 136 14.00 5.17 -37.29
N CYS A 137 13.53 6.33 -37.72
CA CYS A 137 12.95 7.35 -36.86
C CYS A 137 11.58 7.84 -37.36
N PHE A 138 10.53 7.64 -36.58
CA PHE A 138 9.15 8.01 -36.91
C PHE A 138 8.74 9.35 -36.26
N ASN A 139 7.66 9.97 -36.74
CA ASN A 139 7.18 11.24 -36.18
C ASN A 139 6.26 11.01 -34.98
N ILE A 140 6.34 11.87 -33.97
CA ILE A 140 5.41 11.87 -32.82
C ILE A 140 3.97 11.94 -33.33
N GLY A 141 3.08 11.16 -32.72
CA GLY A 141 1.68 11.03 -33.11
C GLY A 141 1.39 9.90 -34.09
N GLU A 142 2.41 9.31 -34.73
CA GLU A 142 2.22 8.14 -35.59
C GLU A 142 1.66 6.96 -34.79
N LYS A 143 0.66 6.28 -35.36
CA LYS A 143 -0.04 5.15 -34.72
C LYS A 143 0.43 3.83 -35.31
N ARG A 144 0.59 2.81 -34.46
CA ARG A 144 0.93 1.44 -34.88
C ARG A 144 0.11 0.41 -34.12
N SER A 145 -0.32 -0.63 -34.83
CA SER A 145 -0.86 -1.83 -34.19
C SER A 145 0.30 -2.67 -33.66
N LEU A 146 0.35 -2.89 -32.35
CA LEU A 146 1.39 -3.67 -31.68
C LEU A 146 0.72 -4.78 -30.87
N ALA A 147 1.22 -6.02 -30.99
CA ALA A 147 0.53 -7.22 -30.52
C ALA A 147 1.27 -8.05 -29.45
N TRP A 148 2.26 -7.49 -28.74
CA TRP A 148 3.00 -8.21 -27.69
C TRP A 148 2.32 -8.21 -26.30
N SER A 149 1.99 -9.39 -25.79
CA SER A 149 1.49 -9.57 -24.43
C SER A 149 2.61 -9.96 -23.46
N PHE A 150 2.63 -9.34 -22.29
CA PHE A 150 3.66 -9.55 -21.25
C PHE A 150 3.08 -9.97 -19.89
N GLY A 151 1.78 -10.32 -19.86
CA GLY A 151 1.02 -10.49 -18.62
C GLY A 151 0.72 -9.13 -17.97
N GLY A 152 0.71 -9.09 -16.64
CA GLY A 152 0.43 -7.88 -15.88
C GLY A 152 1.19 -7.84 -14.56
N VAL A 153 0.96 -6.78 -13.80
CA VAL A 153 1.42 -6.67 -12.41
C VAL A 153 0.24 -6.62 -11.47
N THR A 154 0.42 -7.18 -10.28
CA THR A 154 -0.62 -7.22 -9.26
C THR A 154 -0.34 -6.16 -8.21
N LEU A 155 -1.35 -5.34 -7.94
CA LEU A 155 -1.33 -4.31 -6.92
C LEU A 155 -2.31 -4.65 -5.80
N ASN A 156 -1.90 -4.35 -4.57
CA ASN A 156 -2.73 -4.38 -3.38
C ASN A 156 -3.12 -2.94 -3.02
N ALA A 157 -4.41 -2.63 -3.02
CA ALA A 157 -4.96 -1.38 -2.54
C ALA A 157 -5.30 -1.47 -1.04
N ARG A 158 -4.78 -0.50 -0.27
CA ARG A 158 -5.18 -0.25 1.11
C ARG A 158 -6.13 0.93 1.15
N LEU A 159 -7.35 0.68 1.61
CA LEU A 159 -8.39 1.69 1.70
C LEU A 159 -8.19 2.56 2.95
N PRO A 160 -8.47 3.87 2.87
CA PRO A 160 -8.36 4.74 4.02
C PRO A 160 -9.38 4.37 5.12
N VAL A 161 -8.96 4.51 6.38
CA VAL A 161 -9.78 4.08 7.51
C VAL A 161 -10.96 5.01 7.84
N ASP A 162 -11.13 6.07 7.07
CA ASP A 162 -12.22 7.03 7.15
C ASP A 162 -13.11 6.97 5.90
N LEU A 163 -12.82 6.08 4.94
CA LEU A 163 -13.63 5.90 3.75
C LEU A 163 -15.06 5.47 4.16
N PRO A 164 -16.09 6.29 3.85
CA PRO A 164 -17.47 5.99 4.22
C PRO A 164 -18.02 4.76 3.50
N LYS A 165 -19.11 4.21 4.02
CA LYS A 165 -19.88 3.19 3.30
C LYS A 165 -20.41 3.75 1.98
N GLY A 166 -20.26 2.98 0.90
CA GLY A 166 -20.76 3.38 -0.41
C GLY A 166 -20.10 2.65 -1.57
N ASP A 167 -20.52 3.04 -2.77
CA ASP A 167 -19.95 2.57 -4.02
C ASP A 167 -18.90 3.56 -4.52
N TYR A 168 -17.71 3.07 -4.84
CA TYR A 168 -16.59 3.87 -5.28
C TYR A 168 -15.96 3.27 -6.54
N THR A 169 -15.46 4.15 -7.41
CA THR A 169 -14.63 3.76 -8.55
C THR A 169 -13.39 4.64 -8.56
N PHE A 170 -12.23 4.02 -8.37
CA PHE A 170 -10.95 4.70 -8.28
C PHE A 170 -10.21 4.58 -9.61
N PRO A 171 -9.92 5.71 -10.29
CA PRO A 171 -9.17 5.70 -11.55
C PRO A 171 -7.67 5.67 -11.27
N VAL A 172 -7.04 4.52 -11.48
CA VAL A 172 -5.59 4.35 -11.43
C VAL A 172 -5.01 4.75 -12.79
N LYS A 173 -4.33 5.90 -12.85
CA LYS A 173 -3.62 6.34 -14.07
C LYS A 173 -2.27 5.64 -14.15
N PHE A 174 -1.96 5.04 -15.29
CA PHE A 174 -0.72 4.30 -15.52
C PHE A 174 -0.15 4.62 -16.91
N LEU A 175 1.16 4.46 -17.07
CA LEU A 175 1.83 4.48 -18.37
C LEU A 175 2.14 3.05 -18.78
N ARG A 176 1.76 2.66 -20.00
CA ARG A 176 2.35 1.48 -20.64
C ARG A 176 2.79 1.80 -22.06
N GLY A 177 3.84 1.14 -22.51
CA GLY A 177 4.34 1.34 -23.87
C GLY A 177 5.47 0.42 -24.27
N ILE A 178 5.83 0.49 -25.54
CA ILE A 178 6.97 -0.23 -26.12
C ILE A 178 8.03 0.80 -26.50
N GLN A 179 9.20 0.67 -25.90
CA GLN A 179 10.42 1.30 -26.37
C GLN A 179 10.99 0.47 -27.52
N ARG A 180 11.38 1.15 -28.59
CA ARG A 180 12.15 0.59 -29.70
C ARG A 180 13.41 1.42 -29.88
N ASN A 181 14.57 0.77 -29.88
CA ASN A 181 15.82 1.36 -30.31
C ASN A 181 16.23 0.75 -31.64
N ASN A 182 16.85 1.54 -32.51
CA ASN A 182 17.53 1.05 -33.70
C ASN A 182 18.96 1.57 -33.71
N TYR A 183 19.88 0.72 -34.17
CA TYR A 183 21.31 0.96 -34.28
C TYR A 183 21.80 0.52 -35.66
N ASP A 184 22.81 1.20 -36.20
CA ASP A 184 23.54 0.78 -37.39
C ASP A 184 24.66 -0.26 -37.10
N TYR A 185 24.78 -0.69 -35.84
CA TYR A 185 25.71 -1.73 -35.40
C TYR A 185 25.04 -2.76 -34.48
N ILE A 186 25.62 -3.95 -34.41
CA ILE A 186 25.19 -5.03 -33.52
C ILE A 186 25.66 -4.79 -32.07
N GLY A 187 24.84 -5.14 -31.08
CA GLY A 187 25.19 -5.01 -29.66
C GLY A 187 24.85 -3.65 -29.05
N GLY A 188 24.17 -2.77 -29.77
CA GLY A 188 23.65 -1.51 -29.23
C GLY A 188 22.66 -1.77 -28.09
N ARG A 189 22.81 -1.05 -26.97
CA ARG A 189 21.96 -1.18 -25.78
C ARG A 189 21.61 0.18 -25.24
N TYR A 190 20.32 0.43 -25.09
CA TYR A 190 19.84 1.68 -24.52
C TYR A 190 18.48 1.48 -23.89
N LYS A 191 18.31 1.93 -22.66
CA LYS A 191 17.04 1.89 -21.97
C LYS A 191 16.71 3.33 -21.58
N ILE A 192 15.53 3.81 -21.94
CA ILE A 192 15.09 5.14 -21.52
C ILE A 192 15.19 5.22 -19.99
N PRO A 193 15.86 6.24 -19.41
CA PRO A 193 15.96 6.36 -17.97
C PRO A 193 14.58 6.47 -17.30
N SER A 194 14.39 5.83 -16.15
CA SER A 194 13.15 5.94 -15.37
C SER A 194 12.81 7.40 -14.98
N SER A 195 13.83 8.24 -14.78
CA SER A 195 13.65 9.70 -14.56
C SER A 195 12.97 10.40 -15.73
N LEU A 196 13.27 9.98 -16.96
CA LEU A 196 12.64 10.50 -18.18
C LEU A 196 11.24 9.90 -18.37
N MET A 197 11.02 8.62 -18.03
CA MET A 197 9.67 8.00 -18.06
C MET A 197 8.65 8.75 -17.20
N LYS A 198 9.07 9.38 -16.09
CA LYS A 198 8.19 10.18 -15.24
C LYS A 198 7.53 11.36 -15.97
N THR A 199 8.15 11.88 -17.04
CA THR A 199 7.64 13.04 -17.78
C THR A 199 6.61 12.65 -18.85
N PHE A 200 6.36 11.35 -19.06
CA PHE A 200 5.48 10.87 -20.11
C PHE A 200 4.02 10.92 -19.65
N PRO A 201 3.07 11.10 -20.58
CA PRO A 201 1.66 11.15 -20.24
C PRO A 201 1.13 9.76 -19.84
N PHE A 202 0.56 9.65 -18.64
CA PHE A 202 -0.10 8.46 -18.10
C PHE A 202 -1.51 8.30 -18.71
N ASN A 203 -1.56 7.94 -19.98
CA ASN A 203 -2.83 7.84 -20.73
C ASN A 203 -3.68 6.63 -20.32
N GLY A 204 -3.05 5.55 -19.86
CA GLY A 204 -3.75 4.36 -19.39
C GLY A 204 -4.56 4.64 -18.13
N THR A 205 -5.78 4.11 -18.07
CA THR A 205 -6.65 4.20 -16.89
C THR A 205 -7.16 2.82 -16.53
N LEU A 206 -6.96 2.40 -15.29
CA LEU A 206 -7.63 1.24 -14.72
C LEU A 206 -8.65 1.73 -13.70
N ASN A 207 -9.91 1.42 -13.93
CA ASN A 207 -11.01 1.71 -13.04
C ASN A 207 -11.23 0.49 -12.13
N PHE A 208 -10.84 0.66 -10.87
CA PHE A 208 -11.05 -0.33 -9.82
C PHE A 208 -12.26 0.11 -8.99
N SER A 209 -13.32 -0.70 -9.02
CA SER A 209 -14.57 -0.40 -8.33
C SER A 209 -14.72 -1.24 -7.06
N ILE A 210 -15.22 -0.61 -6.00
CA ILE A 210 -15.59 -1.30 -4.76
C ILE A 210 -16.96 -0.87 -4.29
N LYS A 211 -17.54 -1.72 -3.47
CA LYS A 211 -18.62 -1.40 -2.55
C LYS A 211 -18.08 -1.55 -1.14
N ASN A 212 -17.76 -0.43 -0.50
CA ASN A 212 -17.42 -0.45 0.91
C ASN A 212 -18.70 -0.78 1.70
N THR A 213 -18.71 -1.94 2.32
CA THR A 213 -19.83 -2.44 3.12
C THR A 213 -19.97 -1.71 4.46
N GLY A 214 -18.94 -0.95 4.86
CA GLY A 214 -18.84 -0.28 6.15
C GLY A 214 -18.35 -1.23 7.24
N GLY A 215 -17.98 -0.66 8.38
CA GLY A 215 -17.52 -1.44 9.52
C GLY A 215 -17.53 -0.61 10.79
N CYS A 216 -16.97 -1.19 11.85
CA CYS A 216 -16.76 -0.50 13.12
C CYS A 216 -15.29 -0.42 13.44
N ARG A 217 -14.88 0.70 14.01
CA ARG A 217 -13.49 1.00 14.32
C ARG A 217 -13.39 1.64 15.69
N PRO A 218 -12.55 1.12 16.59
CA PRO A 218 -12.20 1.84 17.80
C PRO A 218 -11.30 3.04 17.45
N SER A 219 -11.30 4.04 18.30
CA SER A 219 -10.34 5.14 18.26
C SER A 219 -8.92 4.61 18.49
N ALA A 220 -7.95 5.13 17.73
CA ALA A 220 -6.55 4.80 17.88
C ALA A 220 -5.93 5.66 18.99
N GLN A 221 -5.95 5.16 20.22
CA GLN A 221 -5.35 5.81 21.39
C GLN A 221 -4.77 4.78 22.37
N SER A 222 -3.79 5.20 23.16
CA SER A 222 -3.33 4.37 24.29
C SER A 222 -4.44 4.28 25.34
N LEU A 223 -4.69 3.06 25.84
CA LEU A 223 -5.61 2.82 26.94
C LEU A 223 -4.83 2.56 28.22
N GLU A 224 -4.58 3.63 28.98
CA GLU A 224 -3.86 3.66 30.24
C GLU A 224 -4.73 4.35 31.30
N ILE A 225 -5.07 3.61 32.36
CA ILE A 225 -5.83 4.15 33.48
C ILE A 225 -4.87 4.44 34.62
N ASN A 226 -4.57 5.73 34.83
CA ASN A 226 -3.67 6.17 35.88
C ASN A 226 -4.45 6.53 37.15
N HIS A 227 -4.01 5.98 38.28
CA HIS A 227 -4.58 6.24 39.60
C HIS A 227 -3.85 7.37 40.37
N GLY A 228 -2.73 7.86 39.85
CA GLY A 228 -1.89 8.86 40.51
C GLY A 228 -1.17 8.32 41.74
N ASP A 229 -0.60 9.25 42.52
CA ASP A 229 0.05 8.93 43.78
C ASP A 229 -0.98 8.85 44.90
N LEU A 230 -1.14 7.65 45.46
CA LEU A 230 -2.10 7.37 46.53
C LEU A 230 -1.39 6.86 47.78
N SER A 231 -1.84 7.32 48.95
CA SER A 231 -1.42 6.73 50.21
C SER A 231 -2.00 5.32 50.33
N ILE A 232 -1.19 4.37 50.80
CA ILE A 232 -1.60 2.97 51.01
C ILE A 232 -2.85 2.85 51.90
N ASN A 233 -3.03 3.79 52.84
CA ASN A 233 -4.15 3.81 53.77
C ASN A 233 -5.46 4.36 53.17
N SER A 234 -5.40 5.01 52.01
CA SER A 234 -6.54 5.67 51.37
C SER A 234 -6.76 5.25 49.92
N ALA A 235 -5.90 4.39 49.36
CA ALA A 235 -5.99 3.93 47.98
C ALA A 235 -7.13 2.93 47.74
N ASN A 236 -7.64 2.28 48.80
CA ASN A 236 -8.70 1.29 48.68
C ASN A 236 -10.00 1.93 48.18
N ASN A 237 -10.66 1.29 47.22
CA ASN A 237 -11.81 1.80 46.46
C ASN A 237 -11.55 3.06 45.62
N HIS A 238 -10.29 3.49 45.45
CA HIS A 238 -9.99 4.58 44.53
C HIS A 238 -10.41 4.20 43.10
N TYR A 239 -11.09 5.12 42.42
CA TYR A 239 -11.62 4.90 41.09
C TYR A 239 -10.96 5.82 40.08
N ALA A 240 -10.56 5.25 38.95
CA ALA A 240 -10.13 5.99 37.77
C ALA A 240 -10.74 5.32 36.54
N ALA A 241 -10.90 6.07 35.44
CA ALA A 241 -11.50 5.54 34.22
C ALA A 241 -10.94 6.23 32.99
N GLN A 242 -11.06 5.55 31.86
CA GLN A 242 -10.76 6.10 30.54
C GLN A 242 -11.86 5.71 29.55
N THR A 243 -12.11 6.58 28.58
CA THR A 243 -13.13 6.36 27.56
C THR A 243 -12.50 6.11 26.20
N LEU A 244 -12.96 5.06 25.52
CA LEU A 244 -12.66 4.71 24.14
C LEU A 244 -13.87 5.03 23.26
N SER A 245 -13.69 5.81 22.19
CA SER A 245 -14.74 5.97 21.19
C SER A 245 -14.70 4.83 20.18
N VAL A 246 -15.87 4.31 19.79
CA VAL A 246 -16.05 3.32 18.73
C VAL A 246 -17.02 3.88 17.70
N SER A 247 -16.59 3.97 16.44
CA SER A 247 -17.35 4.52 15.33
C SER A 247 -17.77 3.42 14.38
N CYS A 248 -19.05 3.42 13.99
CA CYS A 248 -19.63 2.42 13.09
C CYS A 248 -20.34 3.10 11.90
N ASP A 249 -20.12 2.57 10.69
CA ASP A 249 -20.77 3.03 9.46
C ASP A 249 -22.10 2.30 9.18
N VAL A 250 -22.37 1.23 9.92
CA VAL A 250 -23.54 0.35 9.75
C VAL A 250 -24.18 0.00 11.09
N PRO A 251 -25.50 -0.28 11.10
CA PRO A 251 -26.13 -0.88 12.27
C PRO A 251 -25.48 -2.22 12.61
N THR A 252 -25.07 -2.39 13.87
CA THR A 252 -24.41 -3.62 14.33
C THR A 252 -24.51 -3.75 15.86
N ASN A 253 -24.14 -4.92 16.35
CA ASN A 253 -23.94 -5.19 17.78
C ASN A 253 -22.48 -5.59 17.98
N ILE A 254 -21.80 -5.01 18.95
CA ILE A 254 -20.44 -5.39 19.32
C ILE A 254 -20.47 -5.87 20.77
N ARG A 255 -19.99 -7.10 20.99
CA ARG A 255 -19.82 -7.65 22.33
C ARG A 255 -18.38 -7.39 22.78
N PHE A 256 -18.25 -6.81 23.96
CA PHE A 256 -16.97 -6.45 24.57
C PHE A 256 -16.73 -7.35 25.78
N PHE A 257 -15.50 -7.86 25.90
CA PHE A 257 -15.07 -8.64 27.04
C PHE A 257 -13.70 -8.20 27.50
N LEU A 258 -13.49 -8.25 28.80
CA LEU A 258 -12.17 -8.13 29.38
C LEU A 258 -11.59 -9.53 29.62
N LEU A 259 -10.32 -9.68 29.27
CA LEU A 259 -9.49 -10.83 29.60
C LEU A 259 -8.37 -10.37 30.50
N SER A 260 -8.20 -11.04 31.65
CA SER A 260 -7.16 -10.66 32.60
C SER A 260 -5.82 -11.20 32.13
N ASN A 261 -4.81 -10.33 32.03
CA ASN A 261 -3.44 -10.75 31.70
C ASN A 261 -2.61 -11.00 32.98
N THR A 262 -2.98 -10.35 34.09
CA THR A 262 -2.31 -10.49 35.39
C THR A 262 -3.27 -11.02 36.44
N THR A 263 -2.90 -12.15 37.06
CA THR A 263 -3.76 -12.87 38.01
C THR A 263 -4.04 -12.03 39.26
N PRO A 264 -5.32 -11.87 39.66
CA PRO A 264 -5.70 -11.16 40.87
C PRO A 264 -5.27 -11.91 42.15
N ALA A 265 -5.02 -11.16 43.21
CA ALA A 265 -4.65 -11.65 44.55
C ALA A 265 -5.87 -12.07 45.38
N TYR A 266 -7.06 -11.59 45.04
CA TYR A 266 -8.32 -11.88 45.74
C TYR A 266 -9.35 -12.52 44.80
N SER A 267 -10.33 -13.19 45.40
CA SER A 267 -11.52 -13.68 44.69
C SER A 267 -12.63 -12.67 44.84
N HIS A 268 -13.15 -12.18 43.72
CA HIS A 268 -14.21 -11.15 43.68
C HIS A 268 -15.56 -11.70 43.20
N GLY A 269 -15.77 -13.02 43.36
CA GLY A 269 -16.99 -13.69 42.88
C GLY A 269 -17.15 -13.56 41.37
N GLN A 270 -18.21 -12.87 40.93
CA GLN A 270 -18.51 -12.64 39.50
C GLN A 270 -17.86 -11.38 38.93
N GLN A 271 -17.20 -10.56 39.76
CA GLN A 271 -16.57 -9.33 39.30
C GLN A 271 -15.24 -9.66 38.59
N PHE A 272 -15.05 -9.07 37.43
CA PHE A 272 -13.82 -9.15 36.68
C PHE A 272 -12.72 -8.34 37.39
N SER A 273 -11.56 -8.95 37.55
CA SER A 273 -10.46 -8.39 38.32
C SER A 273 -9.10 -8.70 37.69
N VAL A 274 -8.17 -7.80 37.97
CA VAL A 274 -6.81 -7.80 37.43
C VAL A 274 -5.85 -7.57 38.60
N GLY A 275 -4.83 -8.41 38.72
CA GLY A 275 -3.80 -8.21 39.72
C GLY A 275 -2.88 -7.04 39.34
N LEU A 276 -2.63 -6.12 40.27
CA LEU A 276 -1.74 -4.98 40.09
C LEU A 276 -0.38 -5.16 40.80
N GLY A 277 -0.20 -6.25 41.54
CA GLY A 277 0.96 -6.50 42.38
C GLY A 277 0.80 -5.94 43.80
N HIS A 278 1.75 -6.26 44.69
CA HIS A 278 1.79 -5.77 46.07
C HIS A 278 0.50 -5.99 46.90
N GLY A 279 -0.24 -7.06 46.62
CA GLY A 279 -1.51 -7.35 47.29
C GLY A 279 -2.64 -6.40 46.90
N TRP A 280 -2.55 -5.77 45.73
CA TRP A 280 -3.60 -4.94 45.16
C TRP A 280 -4.18 -5.56 43.89
N ASP A 281 -5.50 -5.48 43.78
CA ASP A 281 -6.25 -5.78 42.56
C ASP A 281 -6.91 -4.51 42.03
N SER A 282 -7.23 -4.51 40.74
CA SER A 282 -8.25 -3.64 40.16
C SER A 282 -9.48 -4.46 39.79
N ILE A 283 -10.64 -4.03 40.27
CA ILE A 283 -11.93 -4.45 39.73
C ILE A 283 -12.20 -3.57 38.51
N VAL A 284 -12.16 -4.18 37.33
CA VAL A 284 -12.28 -3.46 36.07
C VAL A 284 -13.71 -3.60 35.54
N SER A 285 -14.32 -2.47 35.18
CA SER A 285 -15.70 -2.43 34.70
C SER A 285 -15.79 -1.83 33.29
N ILE A 286 -16.79 -2.28 32.53
CA ILE A 286 -17.10 -1.74 31.21
C ILE A 286 -18.45 -1.04 31.28
N ASN A 287 -18.50 0.26 31.04
CA ASN A 287 -19.69 1.10 31.21
C ASN A 287 -20.35 0.91 32.59
N GLY A 288 -19.53 0.73 33.63
CA GLY A 288 -19.98 0.49 35.01
C GLY A 288 -20.42 -0.94 35.32
N VAL A 289 -20.27 -1.88 34.37
CA VAL A 289 -20.57 -3.31 34.58
C VAL A 289 -19.31 -4.05 35.05
N ASP A 290 -19.33 -4.52 36.30
CA ASP A 290 -18.19 -5.17 36.95
C ASP A 290 -17.95 -6.60 36.47
N THR A 291 -18.85 -7.24 35.70
CA THR A 291 -18.67 -8.62 35.22
C THR A 291 -17.62 -8.75 34.11
N GLY A 292 -17.07 -7.64 33.64
CA GLY A 292 -16.08 -7.60 32.56
C GLY A 292 -16.66 -7.87 31.17
N GLU A 293 -17.98 -7.78 31.00
CA GLU A 293 -18.66 -8.01 29.73
C GLU A 293 -19.76 -6.98 29.49
N THR A 294 -19.87 -6.47 28.26
CA THR A 294 -21.04 -5.69 27.82
C THR A 294 -21.33 -5.89 26.34
N THR A 295 -22.52 -5.50 25.89
CA THR A 295 -22.85 -5.42 24.47
C THR A 295 -23.33 -4.01 24.15
N MET A 296 -22.69 -3.37 23.17
CA MET A 296 -23.15 -2.09 22.65
C MET A 296 -23.80 -2.29 21.29
N ARG A 297 -24.86 -1.51 21.04
CA ARG A 297 -25.69 -1.62 19.84
C ARG A 297 -25.74 -0.29 19.10
N TRP A 298 -25.42 -0.34 17.82
CA TRP A 298 -25.60 0.75 16.87
C TRP A 298 -26.87 0.48 16.07
N TYR A 299 -27.90 1.29 16.28
CA TYR A 299 -29.12 1.25 15.46
C TYR A 299 -28.94 2.00 14.14
N ARG A 300 -27.99 2.94 14.09
CA ARG A 300 -27.62 3.78 12.94
C ARG A 300 -26.12 4.02 12.97
N ALA A 301 -25.57 4.51 11.87
CA ALA A 301 -24.18 4.95 11.82
C ALA A 301 -23.92 6.04 12.87
N GLY A 302 -22.72 6.03 13.45
CA GLY A 302 -22.31 7.01 14.45
C GLY A 302 -21.24 6.48 15.41
N THR A 303 -20.83 7.36 16.32
CA THR A 303 -19.84 7.07 17.35
C THR A 303 -20.53 6.88 18.69
N GLN A 304 -20.13 5.86 19.44
CA GLN A 304 -20.48 5.72 20.85
C GLN A 304 -19.23 5.57 21.69
N ASN A 305 -19.34 5.92 22.96
CA ASN A 305 -18.26 5.88 23.92
C ASN A 305 -18.37 4.63 24.81
N LEU A 306 -17.24 3.98 25.02
CA LEU A 306 -17.04 2.85 25.91
C LEU A 306 -16.13 3.29 27.05
N THR A 307 -16.64 3.35 28.27
CA THR A 307 -15.86 3.74 29.45
C THR A 307 -15.34 2.50 30.16
N ILE A 308 -14.02 2.41 30.32
CA ILE A 308 -13.35 1.38 31.11
C ILE A 308 -13.00 1.98 32.47
N GLY A 309 -13.63 1.45 33.52
CA GLY A 309 -13.39 1.84 34.90
C GLY A 309 -12.42 0.89 35.58
N SER A 310 -11.61 1.42 36.50
CA SER A 310 -10.68 0.68 37.34
C SER A 310 -10.90 1.12 38.79
N ARG A 311 -11.33 0.19 39.64
CA ARG A 311 -11.49 0.41 41.08
C ARG A 311 -10.45 -0.41 41.84
N LEU A 312 -9.57 0.27 42.58
CA LEU A 312 -8.56 -0.41 43.39
C LEU A 312 -9.19 -1.16 44.55
N TYR A 313 -8.68 -2.34 44.83
CA TYR A 313 -9.06 -3.16 45.97
C TYR A 313 -7.83 -3.73 46.66
N GLY A 314 -7.80 -3.63 47.99
CA GLY A 314 -6.77 -4.24 48.83
C GLY A 314 -7.26 -4.45 50.26
N GLU A 315 -6.77 -5.52 50.89
CA GLU A 315 -7.00 -5.84 52.30
C GLU A 315 -5.74 -5.54 53.12
N SER A 316 -5.91 -4.92 54.29
CA SER A 316 -4.83 -4.51 55.19
C SER A 316 -3.82 -5.62 55.55
N SER A 317 -4.25 -6.87 55.47
CA SER A 317 -3.42 -8.06 55.75
C SER A 317 -2.39 -8.40 54.67
N LYS A 318 -2.56 -7.91 53.43
CA LYS A 318 -1.71 -8.29 52.28
C LYS A 318 -1.16 -7.10 51.50
N ILE A 319 -1.74 -5.91 51.64
CA ILE A 319 -1.28 -4.71 50.92
C ILE A 319 0.15 -4.36 51.32
N GLN A 320 0.96 -4.03 50.33
CA GLN A 320 2.33 -3.56 50.50
C GLN A 320 2.52 -2.22 49.77
N PRO A 321 3.43 -1.35 50.27
CA PRO A 321 3.83 -0.16 49.53
C PRO A 321 4.61 -0.57 48.26
N GLY A 322 4.33 0.09 47.15
CA GLY A 322 4.99 -0.18 45.88
C GLY A 322 4.26 0.44 44.70
N VAL A 323 4.87 0.37 43.52
CA VAL A 323 4.25 0.80 42.26
C VAL A 323 3.27 -0.28 41.79
N LEU A 324 2.02 0.11 41.56
CA LEU A 324 0.97 -0.79 41.11
C LEU A 324 0.92 -0.82 39.59
N SER A 325 0.95 -2.00 38.98
CA SER A 325 0.85 -2.16 37.53
C SER A 325 0.28 -3.54 37.19
N GLY A 326 -0.77 -3.56 36.39
CA GLY A 326 -1.39 -4.76 35.86
C GLY A 326 -1.93 -4.50 34.47
N SER A 327 -2.46 -5.54 33.82
CA SER A 327 -3.05 -5.35 32.49
C SER A 327 -4.21 -6.30 32.20
N ALA A 328 -5.08 -5.84 31.31
CA ALA A 328 -6.16 -6.63 30.73
C ALA A 328 -6.23 -6.38 29.23
N THR A 329 -6.84 -7.31 28.52
CA THR A 329 -7.11 -7.21 27.09
C THR A 329 -8.61 -6.98 26.89
N LEU A 330 -8.98 -5.85 26.27
CA LEU A 330 -10.34 -5.61 25.81
C LEU A 330 -10.55 -6.28 24.45
N LEU A 331 -11.26 -7.41 24.45
CA LEU A 331 -11.64 -8.11 23.24
C LEU A 331 -12.95 -7.55 22.68
N MET A 332 -12.94 -7.19 21.39
CA MET A 332 -14.13 -6.79 20.64
C MET A 332 -14.55 -7.94 19.72
N ILE A 333 -15.72 -8.51 19.97
CA ILE A 333 -16.31 -9.52 19.09
C ILE A 333 -17.27 -8.82 18.14
N LEU A 334 -16.80 -8.65 16.90
CA LEU A 334 -17.62 -8.23 15.76
C LEU A 334 -18.44 -9.44 15.28
N PRO A 335 -19.69 -9.24 14.83
CA PRO A 335 -20.56 -10.32 14.36
C PRO A 335 -20.11 -10.94 13.04
#